data_AF-A0A0M2PFX8-F1
#
_entry.id   AF-A0A0M2PFX8-F1
#
_cell.length_a   1.000
_cell.length_b   1.000
_cell.length_c   1.000
_cell.angle_alpha   90.00
_cell.angle_beta   90.00
_cell.angle_gamma   90.00
#
_symmetry.space_group_name_H-M   'P 1'
#
loop_
_entity.id
_entity.type
_entity.pdbx_description
1 polymer ?
#
loop_
_entity_poly.entity_id
_entity_poly.type
_entity_poly.pdbx_seq_one_letter_code
_entity_poly.pdbx_strand_id
1 'polypeptide(L)' 'MPEKLPEFVKSEYFVDEPGNWHLKPGAPEELKREFKQYLDTLSNIQDEPGTVDSIHVPYP' A
#
# COMPACT_ATOMS: atom_id res chain seq x y z
N MET A 1 11.40 3.57 3.77
CA MET A 1 10.68 2.63 2.89
C MET A 1 10.20 1.49 3.76
N PRO A 2 8.93 1.03 3.72
CA PRO A 2 8.56 -0.17 4.44
C PRO A 2 9.22 -1.35 3.74
N GLU A 3 10.34 -1.82 4.27
CA GLU A 3 11.17 -2.93 3.73
C GLU A 3 10.43 -4.29 3.76
N LYS A 4 9.18 -4.31 4.23
CA LYS A 4 8.33 -5.49 4.35
C LYS A 4 7.16 -5.38 3.37
N LEU A 5 7.31 -6.08 2.24
CA LEU A 5 6.17 -6.42 1.40
C LEU A 5 5.14 -7.19 2.25
N PRO A 6 3.85 -6.81 2.21
CA PRO A 6 2.78 -7.51 2.91
C PRO A 6 2.72 -9.00 2.53
N GLU A 7 2.21 -9.85 3.40
CA GLU A 7 2.13 -11.29 3.13
C GLU A 7 1.17 -11.60 1.98
N PHE A 8 0.10 -10.81 1.81
CA PHE A 8 -0.81 -10.95 0.68
C PHE A 8 -0.11 -10.79 -0.66
N VAL A 9 0.93 -9.94 -0.78
CA VAL A 9 1.64 -9.72 -2.05
C VAL A 9 2.43 -10.96 -2.48
N LYS A 10 2.84 -11.79 -1.50
CA LYS A 10 3.55 -13.06 -1.76
C LYS A 10 2.59 -14.22 -2.04
N SER A 11 1.28 -13.98 -1.94
CA SER A 11 0.27 -15.01 -2.12
C SER A 11 -0.04 -15.27 -3.59
N GLU A 12 -0.30 -16.54 -3.93
CA GLU A 12 -0.79 -16.96 -5.25
C GLU A 12 -2.18 -16.39 -5.62
N TYR A 13 -2.90 -15.91 -4.61
CA TYR A 13 -4.19 -15.26 -4.77
C TYR A 13 -4.07 -13.78 -5.13
N PHE A 14 -2.92 -13.15 -4.93
CA PHE A 14 -2.74 -11.73 -5.28
C PHE A 14 -2.43 -11.56 -6.76
N VAL A 15 -3.00 -10.51 -7.33
CA VAL A 15 -2.83 -10.13 -8.72
C VAL A 15 -2.30 -8.70 -8.75
N ASP A 16 -1.04 -8.55 -9.18
CA ASP A 16 -0.33 -7.27 -9.25
C ASP A 16 -0.58 -6.51 -10.56
N GLU A 17 -1.83 -6.45 -11.03
CA GLU A 17 -2.14 -5.71 -12.24
C GLU A 17 -2.04 -4.19 -12.04
N PRO A 18 -1.34 -3.45 -12.92
CA PRO A 18 -1.21 -2.01 -12.78
C PRO A 18 -2.58 -1.32 -12.82
N GLY A 19 -2.98 -0.72 -11.70
CA GLY A 19 -4.29 -0.08 -11.55
C GLY A 19 -5.46 -1.02 -11.25
N ASN A 20 -5.21 -2.33 -11.13
CA ASN A 20 -6.23 -3.34 -10.84
C ASN A 20 -5.74 -4.36 -9.81
N TRP A 21 -5.06 -3.91 -8.75
CA TRP A 21 -4.66 -4.78 -7.66
C TRP A 21 -5.90 -5.40 -7.01
N HIS A 22 -5.98 -6.73 -7.02
CA HIS A 22 -7.08 -7.47 -6.42
C HIS A 22 -6.63 -8.86 -5.95
N LEU A 23 -7.46 -9.48 -5.10
CA LEU A 23 -7.31 -10.87 -4.68
C LEU A 23 -8.25 -11.77 -5.48
N LYS A 24 -7.76 -12.93 -5.91
CA LYS A 24 -8.53 -13.96 -6.61
C LYS A 24 -9.71 -14.47 -5.77
N PRO A 25 -10.82 -14.87 -6.42
CA PRO A 25 -11.92 -15.54 -5.74
C PRO A 25 -11.42 -16.86 -5.16
N GLY A 26 -11.50 -17.00 -3.83
CA GLY A 26 -10.93 -18.14 -3.09
C GLY A 26 -9.82 -17.77 -2.11
N ALA A 27 -9.35 -16.51 -2.12
CA ALA A 27 -8.39 -16.05 -1.13
C ALA A 27 -8.92 -16.24 0.30
N PRO A 28 -8.09 -16.71 1.25
CA PRO A 28 -8.45 -16.82 2.66
C PRO A 28 -8.83 -15.46 3.23
N GLU A 29 -9.74 -15.46 4.20
CA GLU A 29 -10.25 -14.21 4.82
C GLU A 29 -9.15 -13.37 5.46
N GLU A 30 -8.09 -14.01 5.98
CA GLU A 30 -6.95 -13.33 6.57
C GLU A 30 -6.24 -12.42 5.55
N LEU A 31 -5.98 -12.93 4.34
CA LEU A 31 -5.36 -12.16 3.27
C LEU A 31 -6.26 -11.02 2.78
N LYS A 32 -7.58 -11.26 2.71
CA LYS A 32 -8.55 -10.21 2.36
C LYS A 32 -8.54 -9.07 3.37
N ARG A 33 -8.43 -9.39 4.66
CA ARG A 33 -8.35 -8.41 5.74
C ARG A 33 -7.06 -7.60 5.66
N GLU A 34 -5.91 -8.25 5.44
CA GLU A 34 -4.62 -7.56 5.26
C GLU A 34 -4.61 -6.66 4.03
N PHE A 35 -5.09 -7.16 2.89
CA PHE A 35 -5.17 -6.36 1.66
C PHE A 35 -6.02 -5.11 1.84
N LYS A 36 -7.17 -5.24 2.52
CA LYS A 36 -8.03 -4.10 2.84
C LYS A 36 -7.35 -3.10 3.78
N GLN A 37 -6.66 -3.57 4.82
CA GLN A 37 -5.88 -2.69 5.71
C GLN A 37 -4.75 -1.99 4.98
N TYR A 38 -4.08 -2.66 4.06
CA TYR A 38 -3.00 -2.08 3.26
C TYR A 38 -3.53 -0.99 2.32
N LEU A 39 -4.65 -1.22 1.65
CA LEU A 39 -5.31 -0.20 0.83
C LEU A 39 -5.78 0.99 1.67
N ASP A 40 -6.36 0.74 2.85
CA ASP A 40 -6.77 1.77 3.79
C ASP A 40 -5.58 2.61 4.26
N THR A 41 -4.47 1.96 4.61
CA THR A 41 -3.21 2.63 4.96
C THR A 41 -2.67 3.45 3.80
N LEU A 42 -2.65 2.92 2.56
CA LEU A 42 -2.24 3.68 1.37
C LEU A 42 -3.13 4.89 1.07
N SER A 43 -4.43 4.77 1.34
CA SER A 43 -5.37 5.89 1.25
C SER A 43 -5.11 6.92 2.35
N ASN A 44 -4.80 6.47 3.56
CA ASN A 44 -4.51 7.35 4.71
C ASN A 44 -3.16 8.07 4.56
N ILE A 45 -2.16 7.42 3.96
CA ILE A 45 -0.85 8.04 3.66
C ILE A 45 -1.00 9.23 2.68
N GLN A 46 -2.04 9.25 1.86
CA GLN A 46 -2.32 10.40 0.97
C GLN A 46 -2.96 11.60 1.69
N ASP A 47 -3.49 11.42 2.92
CA ASP A 47 -4.13 12.47 3.71
C ASP A 47 -3.18 13.15 4.72
N GLU A 48 -1.87 12.87 4.66
CA GLU A 48 -0.85 13.65 5.37
C GLU A 48 -0.19 14.69 4.43
N PRO A 49 -0.68 15.94 4.34
CA PRO A 49 0.03 17.02 3.66
C PRO A 49 1.22 17.46 4.50
N GLY A 50 2.32 16.69 4.57
CA GLY A 50 3.37 17.06 5.51
C GLY A 50 4.68 16.28 5.57
N THR A 51 5.02 15.43 4.62
CA THR A 51 6.36 14.83 4.60
C THR A 51 6.89 14.60 3.18
N VAL A 52 7.24 15.71 2.53
CA VAL A 52 8.30 15.72 1.53
C VAL A 52 9.34 16.74 1.98
N ASP A 53 10.42 16.20 2.51
CA ASP A 53 11.74 16.78 2.80
C ASP A 53 11.83 18.31 2.98
N SER A 54 12.06 18.74 4.23
CA SER A 54 12.42 20.10 4.62
C SER A 54 13.78 20.57 4.09
N ILE A 55 14.02 20.53 2.77
CA ILE A 55 15.09 21.34 2.17
C ILE A 55 14.55 22.75 2.00
N HIS A 56 14.61 23.52 3.07
CA HIS A 56 14.46 24.97 3.02
C HIS A 56 15.67 25.53 2.25
N VAL A 57 15.55 25.64 0.93
CA VAL A 57 16.46 26.44 0.12
C VAL A 57 16.06 27.91 0.26
N PRO A 58 16.84 28.77 0.95
CA PRO A 58 16.59 30.20 0.88
C PRO A 58 16.92 30.66 -0.53
N TYR A 59 15.94 31.20 -1.25
CA TYR A 59 16.17 31.89 -2.52
C TYR A 59 16.68 33.32 -2.22
N PRO A 60 17.72 33.80 -2.92
CA PRO A 60 18.29 35.15 -2.74
C PRO A 60 17.35 36.28 -3.23
#